data_AF-A0A536WQ62-F1
#
_entry.id   AF-A0A536WQ62-F1
#
_cell.length_a   1.000
_cell.length_b   1.000
_cell.length_c   1.000
_cell.angle_alpha   90.00
_cell.angle_beta   90.00
_cell.angle_gamma   90.00
#
_symmetry.space_group_name_H-M   'P 1'
#
loop_
_entity.id
_entity.type
_entity.pdbx_description
1 polymer ?
#
loop_
_entity_poly.entity_id
_entity_poly.type
_entity_poly.pdbx_seq_one_letter_code
_entity_poly.pdbx_strand_id
1 'polypeptide(L)' 'YEFEKDRFVMFSPDELKAGQLDSALDSYERCLAIDPRLADAHFNAARLHEQLGHAQKALRHFSAYRRLQR' A
#
# COMPACT_ATOMS: atom_id res chain seq x y z
N TYR A 1 23.38 36.45 5.43
CA TYR A 1 23.39 36.16 6.87
C TYR A 1 21.95 36.10 7.34
N GLU A 2 21.30 34.97 7.59
CA GLU A 2 21.55 33.55 7.34
C GLU A 2 20.25 32.82 7.73
N PHE A 3 19.84 31.85 6.92
CA PHE A 3 18.98 30.71 7.29
C PHE A 3 17.70 30.93 8.12
N GLU A 4 16.62 31.40 7.48
CA GLU A 4 15.23 31.13 7.94
C GLU A 4 14.36 30.46 6.85
N LYS A 5 14.99 29.79 5.87
CA LYS A 5 14.30 29.01 4.83
C LYS A 5 14.28 27.49 5.09
N ASP A 6 14.69 27.04 6.27
CA ASP A 6 14.78 25.61 6.65
C ASP A 6 13.57 25.12 7.47
N ARG A 7 12.36 25.59 7.14
CA ARG A 7 11.11 25.05 7.73
C ARG A 7 9.95 25.04 6.75
N PHE A 8 10.23 25.05 5.46
CA PHE A 8 9.27 24.56 4.48
C PHE A 8 9.70 23.12 4.16
N VAL A 9 9.49 22.24 5.13
CA VAL A 9 9.41 20.80 4.87
C VAL A 9 8.26 20.60 3.90
N MET A 10 8.62 20.71 2.63
CA MET A 10 8.00 20.04 1.52
C MET A 10 7.87 18.58 1.93
N PHE A 11 6.75 18.20 2.57
CA PHE A 11 6.33 16.81 2.58
C PHE A 11 6.41 16.39 1.12
N SER A 12 7.33 15.47 0.83
CA SER A 12 7.47 15.01 -0.54
C SER A 12 6.10 14.45 -0.95
N PRO A 13 5.62 14.67 -2.19
CA PRO A 13 4.37 14.02 -2.64
C PRO A 13 4.45 12.49 -2.50
N ASP A 14 5.67 11.96 -2.40
CA ASP A 14 6.00 10.58 -2.06
C ASP A 14 5.62 10.18 -0.62
N GLU A 15 5.92 11.00 0.39
CA GLU A 15 5.60 10.72 1.79
C GLU A 15 4.08 10.74 2.06
N LEU A 16 3.38 11.71 1.46
CA LEU A 16 1.92 11.77 1.53
C LEU A 16 1.28 10.56 0.84
N LYS A 17 1.90 10.04 -0.21
CA LYS A 17 1.47 8.79 -0.85
C LYS A 17 1.72 7.61 0.06
N ALA A 18 2.91 7.45 0.61
CA ALA A 18 3.23 6.36 1.52
C ALA A 18 2.22 6.28 2.69
N GLY A 19 1.95 7.38 3.39
CA GLY A 19 0.99 7.38 4.50
C GLY A 19 -0.46 7.02 4.13
N GLN A 20 -0.90 7.37 2.92
CA GLN A 20 -2.20 6.97 2.40
C GLN A 20 -2.23 5.48 1.98
N LEU A 21 -1.12 4.97 1.45
CA LEU A 21 -0.98 3.57 1.05
C LEU A 21 -0.98 2.64 2.28
N ASP A 22 -0.33 3.02 3.38
CA ASP A 22 -0.38 2.28 4.64
C ASP A 22 -1.80 2.24 5.24
N SER A 23 -2.52 3.37 5.21
CA SER A 23 -3.93 3.41 5.66
C SER A 23 -4.85 2.55 4.79
N ALA A 24 -4.57 2.49 3.48
CA ALA A 24 -5.30 1.64 2.56
C ALA A 24 -5.02 0.15 2.82
N LEU A 25 -3.76 -0.23 3.12
CA LEU A 25 -3.41 -1.59 3.51
C LEU A 25 -4.17 -2.05 4.76
N ASP A 26 -4.25 -1.22 5.80
CA ASP A 26 -5.02 -1.54 7.01
C ASP A 26 -6.50 -1.81 6.69
N SER A 27 -7.07 -1.02 5.77
CA SER A 27 -8.45 -1.22 5.31
C SER A 27 -8.62 -2.56 4.57
N TYR A 28 -7.63 -2.96 3.75
CA TYR A 28 -7.66 -4.26 3.08
C TYR A 28 -7.43 -5.43 4.03
N GLU A 29 -6.57 -5.29 5.04
CA GLU A 29 -6.39 -6.31 6.08
C GLU A 29 -7.69 -6.55 6.85
N ARG A 30 -8.46 -5.50 7.17
CA ARG A 30 -9.79 -5.64 7.76
C ARG A 30 -10.77 -6.35 6.84
N CYS A 31 -10.77 -6.03 5.55
CA CYS A 31 -11.58 -6.75 4.56
C CYS A 31 -11.20 -8.23 4.49
N LEU A 32 -9.90 -8.55 4.49
CA LEU A 32 -9.39 -9.92 4.49
C LEU A 32 -9.70 -10.66 5.80
N ALA A 33 -9.82 -9.95 6.92
CA ALA A 33 -10.25 -10.52 8.19
C ALA A 33 -11.74 -10.91 8.18
N ILE A 34 -12.57 -10.17 7.44
CA ILE A 34 -14.00 -10.46 7.27
C ILE A 34 -14.20 -11.55 6.22
N ASP A 35 -13.58 -11.39 5.05
CA ASP A 35 -13.64 -12.34 3.95
C ASP A 35 -12.22 -12.66 3.43
N PRO A 36 -11.60 -13.76 3.92
CA PRO A 36 -10.24 -14.12 3.52
C PRO A 36 -10.15 -14.61 2.07
N ARG A 37 -11.29 -14.82 1.39
CA ARG A 37 -11.37 -15.27 -0.01
C ARG A 37 -11.64 -14.11 -0.97
N LEU A 38 -11.67 -12.87 -0.49
CA LEU A 38 -11.89 -11.70 -1.33
C LEU A 38 -10.70 -11.48 -2.28
N ALA A 39 -10.87 -11.93 -3.52
CA ALA A 39 -9.87 -11.80 -4.57
C ALA A 39 -9.49 -10.31 -4.80
N ASP A 40 -10.47 -9.41 -4.85
CA ASP A 40 -10.23 -7.97 -5.06
C ASP A 40 -9.35 -7.34 -3.98
N ALA A 41 -9.48 -7.80 -2.72
CA ALA A 41 -8.63 -7.31 -1.63
C ALA A 41 -7.18 -7.76 -1.80
N HIS A 42 -6.95 -9.01 -2.21
CA HIS A 42 -5.59 -9.48 -2.54
C HIS A 42 -5.00 -8.72 -3.72
N PHE A 43 -5.80 -8.43 -4.76
CA PHE A 43 -5.34 -7.65 -5.91
C PHE A 43 -4.95 -6.21 -5.52
N ASN A 44 -5.81 -5.53 -4.77
CA ASN A 44 -5.55 -4.15 -4.36
C ASN A 44 -4.40 -4.04 -3.35
N ALA A 45 -4.30 -4.96 -2.39
CA ALA A 45 -3.16 -5.04 -1.48
C ALA A 45 -1.84 -5.28 -2.24
N ALA A 46 -1.86 -6.11 -3.29
CA ALA A 46 -0.69 -6.32 -4.13
C ALA A 46 -0.25 -5.04 -4.85
N ARG A 47 -1.19 -4.31 -5.45
CA ARG A 47 -0.91 -3.02 -6.12
C ARG A 47 -0.37 -1.96 -5.16
N LEU A 48 -0.93 -1.88 -3.95
CA LEU A 48 -0.42 -0.98 -2.91
C LEU A 48 1.02 -1.34 -2.52
N HIS A 49 1.33 -2.62 -2.37
CA HIS A 49 2.69 -3.07 -2.12
C HIS A 49 3.65 -2.76 -3.28
N GLU A 50 3.20 -2.81 -4.54
CA GLU A 50 4.03 -2.33 -5.67
C GLU A 50 4.32 -0.84 -5.58
N GLN A 51 3.32 -0.02 -5.23
CA GLN A 51 3.50 1.43 -5.07
C GLN A 51 4.42 1.78 -3.90
N LEU A 52 4.47 0.95 -2.85
CA LEU A 52 5.39 1.08 -1.73
C LEU A 52 6.80 0.50 -2.02
N GLY A 53 7.03 -0.06 -3.21
CA GLY A 53 8.30 -0.73 -3.54
C GLY A 53 8.48 -2.12 -2.90
N HIS A 54 7.46 -2.63 -2.21
CA HIS A 54 7.43 -3.94 -1.58
C HIS A 54 7.08 -5.06 -2.56
N ALA A 55 7.84 -5.20 -3.65
CA ALA A 55 7.58 -6.16 -4.73
C ALA A 55 7.42 -7.62 -4.24
N GLN A 56 8.17 -8.04 -3.23
CA GLN A 56 8.04 -9.40 -2.67
C GLN A 56 6.68 -9.65 -2.00
N LYS A 57 6.15 -8.66 -1.27
CA LYS A 57 4.82 -8.75 -0.65
C LYS A 57 3.73 -8.72 -1.72
N ALA A 58 3.88 -7.85 -2.71
CA ALA A 58 2.96 -7.78 -3.85
C ALA A 58 2.81 -9.13 -4.58
N LEU A 59 3.93 -9.78 -4.90
CA LEU A 59 3.94 -11.08 -5.57
C LEU A 59 3.23 -12.19 -4.77
N ARG A 60 3.34 -12.19 -3.44
CA ARG A 60 2.60 -13.12 -2.58
C ARG A 60 1.10 -12.92 -2.71
N HIS A 61 0.64 -11.66 -2.62
CA HIS A 61 -0.78 -11.33 -2.75
C HIS A 61 -1.32 -11.60 -4.17
N PHE A 62 -0.57 -11.29 -5.23
CA PHE A 62 -0.94 -11.66 -6.60
C PHE A 62 -1.05 -13.17 -6.80
N SER A 63 -0.16 -13.94 -6.18
CA SER A 63 -0.20 -15.40 -6.25
C SER A 63 -1.42 -15.98 -5.53
N ALA A 64 -1.82 -15.37 -4.40
CA ALA A 64 -3.05 -15.73 -3.69
C ALA A 64 -4.30 -15.34 -4.51
N TYR A 65 -4.33 -14.12 -5.06
CA TYR A 65 -5.38 -13.64 -5.95
C TYR A 65 -5.62 -14.58 -7.13
N ARG A 66 -4.55 -14.96 -7.86
CA ARG A 66 -4.65 -15.88 -9.01
C ARG A 66 -5.12 -17.27 -8.62
N ARG A 67 -4.91 -17.70 -7.38
CA ARG A 67 -5.44 -18.98 -6.86
C ARG A 67 -6.92 -18.90 -6.51
N LEU A 68 -7.40 -17.74 -6.06
CA LEU A 68 -8.80 -17.51 -5.70
C LEU A 68 -9.69 -17.24 -6.92
N GLN A 69 -9.13 -16.69 -8.00
CA GLN A 69 -9.84 -16.47 -9.28
C GLN A 69 -9.94 -17.73 -10.17
N ARG A 70 -9.37 -18.85 -9.74
CA ARG A 70 -9.38 -20.11 -10.48
C ARG A 70 -10.45 -21.03 -9.96
#